data_AF-A0A2E8RHQ8-F1
#
_entry.id   AF-A0A2E8RHQ8-F1
#
_cell.length_a   1.000
_cell.length_b   1.000
_cell.length_c   1.000
_cell.angle_alpha   90.00
_cell.angle_beta   90.00
_cell.angle_gamma   90.00
#
_symmetry.space_group_name_H-M   'P 1'
#
loop_
_entity.id
_entity.type
_entity.pdbx_description
1 polymer ?
#
loop_
_entity_poly.entity_id
_entity_poly.type
_entity_poly.pdbx_seq_one_letter_code
_entity_poly.pdbx_strand_id
1 'polypeptide(L)'
;MKTLQDELAHEDEMLTLGCDRVRLLSNIRKRGQMESLSKWGEALTAHGIDQIVIHLRAIRKKIEKGVAGRSFALLSPIIHLPPQQVAACSLRTVIDSLSSCPTLHSVAMDLADKLWIETMLDRASKDELIKFKRGRNRKAHKMAAIRHMK
;
A
#
# COMPACT_ATOMS: atom_id res chain seq x y z
N MET A 1 -34.85 34.02 15.96
CA MET A 1 -35.17 32.64 15.55
C MET A 1 -34.39 32.37 14.28
N LYS A 2 -33.66 31.24 14.21
CA LYS A 2 -33.10 30.80 12.92
C LYS A 2 -34.26 30.44 12.00
N THR A 3 -34.19 30.88 10.75
CA THR A 3 -35.21 30.58 9.75
C THR A 3 -34.91 29.24 9.09
N LEU A 4 -35.91 28.61 8.48
CA LEU A 4 -35.73 27.36 7.72
C LEU A 4 -34.66 27.50 6.62
N GLN A 5 -34.53 28.70 6.02
CA GLN A 5 -33.48 29.00 5.04
C GLN A 5 -32.08 29.00 5.65
N ASP A 6 -31.93 29.47 6.90
CA ASP A 6 -30.64 29.43 7.60
C ASP A 6 -30.22 27.99 7.93
N GLU A 7 -31.18 27.10 8.21
CA GLU A 7 -30.90 25.68 8.44
C GLU A 7 -30.50 24.95 7.16
N LEU A 8 -31.21 25.17 6.06
CA LEU A 8 -30.87 24.59 4.74
C LEU A 8 -29.50 25.09 4.25
N ALA A 9 -29.21 26.38 4.39
CA ALA A 9 -27.91 26.93 4.02
C ALA A 9 -26.77 26.32 4.85
N HIS A 10 -27.03 26.00 6.12
CA HIS A 10 -26.07 25.35 6.99
C HIS A 10 -25.84 23.89 6.60
N GLU A 11 -26.89 23.15 6.19
CA GLU A 11 -26.75 21.78 5.68
C GLU A 11 -25.90 21.73 4.40
N ASP A 12 -26.13 22.67 3.47
CA ASP A 12 -25.33 22.80 2.24
C ASP A 12 -23.86 23.14 2.53
N GLU A 13 -23.62 24.03 3.50
CA GLU A 13 -22.28 24.36 3.97
C GLU A 13 -21.57 23.13 4.56
N MET A 14 -22.27 22.35 5.39
CA MET A 14 -21.73 21.13 6.00
C MET A 14 -21.42 20.04 4.95
N LEU A 15 -22.25 19.90 3.92
CA LEU A 15 -21.96 19.01 2.78
C LEU A 15 -20.70 19.45 2.03
N THR A 16 -20.58 20.76 1.77
CA THR A 16 -19.42 21.34 1.07
C THR A 16 -18.13 21.12 1.85
N LEU A 17 -18.14 21.39 3.15
CA LEU A 17 -17.01 21.13 4.05
C LEU A 17 -16.62 19.64 4.08
N GLY A 18 -17.62 18.75 4.04
CA GLY A 18 -17.41 17.31 3.92
C GLY A 18 -16.68 16.94 2.62
N CYS A 19 -17.13 17.46 1.48
CA CYS A 19 -16.51 17.24 0.18
C CYS A 19 -15.05 17.75 0.14
N ASP A 20 -14.80 18.95 0.65
CA ASP A 20 -13.47 19.55 0.67
C ASP A 20 -12.49 18.77 1.55
N ARG A 21 -12.98 18.27 2.71
CA ARG A 21 -12.18 17.38 3.55
C ARG A 21 -11.80 16.10 2.83
N VAL A 22 -12.74 15.46 2.12
CA VAL A 22 -12.46 14.25 1.34
C VAL A 22 -11.43 14.53 0.24
N ARG A 23 -11.58 15.64 -0.49
CA ARG A 23 -10.61 16.06 -1.52
C ARG A 23 -9.22 16.30 -0.94
N LEU A 24 -9.12 17.00 0.20
CA LEU A 24 -7.86 17.27 0.87
C LEU A 24 -7.13 15.97 1.25
N LEU A 25 -7.83 15.05 1.90
CA LEU A 25 -7.26 13.77 2.33
C LEU A 25 -6.81 12.90 1.14
N SER A 26 -7.62 12.85 0.07
CA SER A 26 -7.27 12.16 -1.16
C SER A 26 -6.03 12.76 -1.82
N ASN A 27 -5.93 14.09 -1.89
CA ASN A 27 -4.76 14.77 -2.47
C ASN A 27 -3.48 14.54 -1.65
N ILE A 28 -3.58 14.46 -0.32
CA ILE A 28 -2.44 14.12 0.55
C ILE A 28 -1.98 12.69 0.30
N ARG A 29 -2.92 11.74 0.23
CA ARG A 29 -2.62 10.32 -0.03
C ARG A 29 -2.02 10.10 -1.43
N LYS A 30 -2.57 10.78 -2.44
CA LYS A 30 -2.04 10.75 -3.81
C LYS A 30 -0.60 11.25 -3.86
N ARG A 31 -0.31 12.38 -3.22
CA ARG A 31 1.07 12.92 -3.10
C ARG A 31 2.02 11.96 -2.37
N GLY A 32 1.50 11.18 -1.42
CA GLY A 32 2.29 10.20 -0.67
C GLY A 32 2.40 8.82 -1.29
N GLN A 33 1.71 8.53 -2.41
CA GLN A 33 1.52 7.17 -2.95
C GLN A 33 1.00 6.21 -1.87
N MET A 34 -0.06 6.63 -1.17
CA MET A 34 -0.69 5.89 -0.05
C MET A 34 -2.20 5.73 -0.28
N GLU A 35 -2.59 5.52 -1.53
CA GLU A 35 -4.00 5.35 -1.92
C GLU A 35 -4.57 4.01 -1.48
N SER A 36 -3.70 3.01 -1.34
CA SER A 36 -4.02 1.69 -0.79
C SER A 36 -4.52 1.74 0.65
N LEU A 37 -4.23 2.84 1.38
CA LEU A 37 -4.72 3.11 2.75
C LEU A 37 -6.00 3.97 2.80
N SER A 38 -6.59 4.27 1.64
CA SER A 38 -7.93 4.84 1.60
C SER A 38 -8.97 3.75 1.78
N LYS A 39 -10.18 4.10 2.22
CA LYS A 39 -11.30 3.14 2.34
C LYS A 39 -11.55 2.38 1.03
N TRP A 40 -11.40 3.05 -0.10
CA TRP A 40 -11.52 2.44 -1.43
C TRP A 40 -10.33 1.54 -1.77
N GLY A 41 -9.11 1.97 -1.48
CA GLY A 41 -7.90 1.16 -1.67
C GLY A 41 -7.89 -0.10 -0.81
N GLU A 42 -8.35 -0.01 0.44
CA GLU A 42 -8.52 -1.15 1.33
C GLU A 42 -9.55 -2.14 0.80
N ALA A 43 -10.71 -1.64 0.33
CA ALA A 43 -11.74 -2.48 -0.26
C ALA A 43 -11.25 -3.20 -1.53
N LEU A 44 -10.56 -2.49 -2.42
CA LEU A 44 -9.96 -3.06 -3.64
C LEU A 44 -8.91 -4.12 -3.31
N THR A 45 -8.06 -3.83 -2.32
CA THR A 45 -7.04 -4.77 -1.86
C THR A 45 -7.70 -6.03 -1.29
N ALA A 46 -8.68 -5.88 -0.41
CA ALA A 46 -9.39 -7.01 0.20
C ALA A 46 -10.08 -7.89 -0.85
N HIS A 47 -10.72 -7.27 -1.85
CA HIS A 47 -11.40 -8.00 -2.91
C HIS A 47 -10.45 -8.82 -3.79
N GLY A 48 -9.27 -8.27 -4.10
CA GLY A 48 -8.32 -8.90 -5.02
C GLY A 48 -7.40 -9.96 -4.40
N ILE A 49 -7.22 -9.96 -3.08
CA ILE A 49 -6.21 -10.80 -2.41
C ILE A 49 -6.43 -12.30 -2.69
N ASP A 50 -7.66 -12.79 -2.54
CA ASP A 50 -7.92 -14.23 -2.58
C ASP A 50 -7.59 -14.85 -3.93
N GLN A 51 -7.93 -14.15 -5.01
CA GLN A 51 -7.63 -14.60 -6.38
C GLN A 51 -6.12 -14.70 -6.63
N ILE A 52 -5.36 -13.68 -6.20
CA ILE A 52 -3.90 -13.68 -6.34
C ILE A 52 -3.27 -14.79 -5.49
N VAL A 53 -3.78 -15.01 -4.28
CA VAL A 53 -3.31 -16.09 -3.38
C VAL A 53 -3.47 -17.46 -4.03
N ILE A 54 -4.59 -17.72 -4.71
CA ILE A 54 -4.81 -18.98 -5.43
C ILE A 54 -3.74 -19.17 -6.52
N HIS A 55 -3.47 -18.14 -7.32
CA HIS A 55 -2.43 -18.19 -8.35
C HIS A 55 -1.02 -18.39 -7.76
N LEU A 56 -0.69 -17.69 -6.69
CA LEU A 56 0.61 -17.83 -6.01
C LEU A 56 0.81 -19.25 -5.47
N ARG A 57 -0.21 -19.85 -4.85
CA ARG A 57 -0.16 -21.24 -4.36
C ARG A 57 0.03 -22.22 -5.51
N ALA A 58 -0.65 -22.03 -6.63
CA ALA A 58 -0.49 -22.88 -7.81
C ALA A 58 0.93 -22.80 -8.39
N ILE A 59 1.51 -21.60 -8.44
CA ILE A 59 2.89 -21.38 -8.90
C ILE A 59 3.88 -22.05 -7.94
N ARG A 60 3.72 -21.89 -6.62
CA ARG A 60 4.61 -22.54 -5.63
C ARG A 60 4.63 -24.05 -5.78
N LYS A 61 3.47 -24.69 -5.94
CA LYS A 61 3.40 -26.15 -6.19
C LYS A 61 4.15 -26.56 -7.47
N LYS A 62 4.16 -25.74 -8.51
CA LYS A 62 4.94 -26.01 -9.74
C LYS A 62 6.44 -25.89 -9.49
N ILE A 63 6.86 -24.90 -8.69
CA ILE A 63 8.27 -24.69 -8.32
C ILE A 63 8.76 -25.86 -7.47
N GLU A 64 8.03 -26.25 -6.42
CA GLU A 64 8.36 -27.38 -5.54
C GLU A 64 8.51 -28.71 -6.30
N LYS A 65 7.68 -28.93 -7.31
CA LYS A 65 7.75 -30.12 -8.16
C LYS A 65 8.87 -30.08 -9.21
N GLY A 66 9.60 -28.97 -9.33
CA GLY A 66 10.64 -28.79 -10.36
C GLY A 66 10.10 -28.70 -11.80
N VAL A 67 8.78 -28.54 -11.97
CA VAL A 67 8.11 -28.42 -13.28
C VAL A 67 7.91 -26.95 -13.68
N ALA A 68 8.31 -26.03 -12.80
CA ALA A 68 8.39 -24.63 -13.11
C ALA A 68 9.51 -24.37 -14.13
N GLY A 69 9.21 -23.63 -15.21
CA GLY A 69 10.22 -23.25 -16.19
C GLY A 69 11.36 -22.42 -15.57
N ARG A 70 12.53 -22.34 -16.25
CA ARG A 70 13.74 -21.65 -15.74
C ARG A 70 13.46 -20.28 -15.12
N SER A 71 12.59 -19.48 -15.71
CA SER A 71 12.24 -18.13 -15.23
C SER A 71 11.50 -18.14 -13.89
N PHE A 72 10.74 -19.19 -13.58
CA PHE A 72 10.01 -19.30 -12.31
C PHE A 72 10.90 -19.72 -11.14
N ALA A 73 12.06 -20.35 -11.39
CA ALA A 73 13.06 -20.59 -10.36
C ALA A 73 13.64 -19.27 -9.81
N LEU A 74 13.71 -18.23 -10.65
CA LEU A 74 14.13 -16.89 -10.25
C LEU A 74 13.11 -16.20 -9.31
N LEU A 75 11.89 -16.72 -9.21
CA LEU A 75 10.86 -16.23 -8.29
C LEU A 75 10.97 -16.85 -6.89
N SER A 76 12.06 -17.56 -6.59
CA SER A 76 12.33 -18.12 -5.27
C SER A 76 12.12 -17.12 -4.11
N PRO A 77 12.49 -15.83 -4.19
CA PRO A 77 12.20 -14.86 -3.11
C PRO A 77 10.71 -14.75 -2.77
N ILE A 78 9.82 -14.89 -3.75
CA ILE A 78 8.36 -14.85 -3.56
C ILE A 78 7.86 -16.07 -2.77
N ILE A 79 8.60 -17.18 -2.75
CA ILE A 79 8.19 -18.38 -2.00
C ILE A 79 8.44 -18.26 -0.50
N HIS A 80 9.35 -17.37 -0.08
CA HIS A 80 9.78 -17.25 1.30
C HIS A 80 8.75 -16.56 2.20
N LEU A 81 7.96 -15.64 1.65
CA LEU A 81 6.88 -14.98 2.38
C LEU A 81 5.59 -15.82 2.36
N PRO A 82 4.64 -15.62 3.27
CA PRO A 82 3.28 -16.15 3.13
C PRO A 82 2.60 -15.63 1.84
N PRO A 83 1.83 -16.45 1.09
CA PRO A 83 1.16 -16.00 -0.15
C PRO A 83 0.26 -14.78 0.04
N GLN A 84 -0.40 -14.67 1.20
CA GLN A 84 -1.27 -13.56 1.55
C GLN A 84 -0.49 -12.25 1.67
N GLN A 85 0.71 -12.28 2.26
CA GLN A 85 1.57 -11.11 2.40
C GLN A 85 2.10 -10.65 1.05
N VAL A 86 2.49 -11.58 0.18
CA VAL A 86 2.88 -11.27 -1.20
C VAL A 86 1.71 -10.61 -1.95
N ALA A 87 0.53 -11.23 -1.92
CA ALA A 87 -0.66 -10.70 -2.60
C ALA A 87 -1.03 -9.29 -2.12
N ALA A 88 -1.02 -9.07 -0.81
CA ALA A 88 -1.29 -7.75 -0.23
C ALA A 88 -0.23 -6.72 -0.65
N CYS A 89 1.06 -7.07 -0.60
CA CYS A 89 2.15 -6.19 -1.05
C CYS A 89 2.00 -5.83 -2.54
N SER A 90 1.70 -6.81 -3.38
CA SER A 90 1.47 -6.61 -4.82
C SER A 90 0.30 -5.67 -5.11
N LEU A 91 -0.88 -5.93 -4.53
CA LEU A 91 -2.06 -5.12 -4.77
C LEU A 91 -1.87 -3.68 -4.29
N ARG A 92 -1.32 -3.50 -3.08
CA ARG A 92 -1.05 -2.17 -2.55
C ARG A 92 -0.10 -1.39 -3.45
N THR A 93 0.97 -2.04 -3.91
CA THR A 93 1.96 -1.43 -4.81
C THR A 93 1.34 -0.99 -6.13
N VAL A 94 0.50 -1.82 -6.73
CA VAL A 94 -0.22 -1.46 -7.96
C VAL A 94 -1.14 -0.28 -7.69
N ILE A 95 -2.00 -0.35 -6.66
CA ILE A 95 -2.96 0.71 -6.32
C ILE A 95 -2.25 2.04 -6.06
N ASP A 96 -1.19 2.02 -5.24
CA ASP A 96 -0.41 3.22 -4.91
C ASP A 96 0.27 3.83 -6.13
N SER A 97 0.55 3.02 -7.15
CA SER A 97 1.17 3.47 -8.39
C SER A 97 0.16 4.05 -9.39
N LEU A 98 -1.11 3.61 -9.38
CA LEU A 98 -2.12 3.99 -10.40
C LEU A 98 -2.27 5.51 -10.58
N SER A 99 -2.15 6.26 -9.49
CA SER A 99 -2.28 7.73 -9.50
C SER A 99 -1.14 8.48 -10.19
N SER A 100 -0.06 7.78 -10.57
CA SER A 100 1.15 8.34 -11.16
C SER A 100 1.38 7.95 -12.63
N CYS A 101 0.41 7.30 -13.28
CA CYS A 101 0.51 6.80 -14.67
C CYS A 101 1.82 5.99 -14.91
N PRO A 102 2.07 4.94 -14.13
CA PRO A 102 3.35 4.26 -14.10
C PRO A 102 3.53 3.36 -15.33
N THR A 103 4.77 3.05 -15.70
CA THR A 103 5.04 1.99 -16.68
C THR A 103 4.96 0.63 -15.98
N LEU A 104 4.65 -0.43 -16.74
CA LEU A 104 4.65 -1.78 -16.17
C LEU A 104 6.01 -2.14 -15.55
N HIS A 105 7.10 -1.70 -16.18
CA HIS A 105 8.45 -1.89 -15.67
C HIS A 105 8.68 -1.21 -14.31
N SER A 106 8.26 0.06 -14.15
CA SER A 106 8.44 0.77 -12.88
C SER A 106 7.66 0.12 -11.74
N VAL A 107 6.43 -0.36 -12.02
CA VAL A 107 5.62 -1.08 -11.03
C VAL A 107 6.27 -2.41 -10.65
N ALA A 108 6.81 -3.15 -11.63
CA ALA A 108 7.48 -4.41 -11.39
C ALA A 108 8.74 -4.25 -10.51
N MET A 109 9.55 -3.21 -10.77
CA MET A 109 10.73 -2.91 -9.97
C MET A 109 10.36 -2.50 -8.53
N ASP A 110 9.40 -1.59 -8.36
CA ASP A 110 8.94 -1.17 -7.03
C ASP A 110 8.35 -2.34 -6.23
N LEU A 111 7.61 -3.23 -6.89
CA LEU A 111 7.11 -4.45 -6.28
C LEU A 111 8.26 -5.39 -5.85
N ALA A 112 9.26 -5.59 -6.71
CA ALA A 112 10.41 -6.43 -6.41
C ALA A 112 11.17 -5.90 -5.19
N ASP A 113 11.44 -4.60 -5.14
CA ASP A 113 12.12 -3.95 -4.02
C ASP A 113 11.33 -4.10 -2.71
N LYS A 114 10.01 -3.87 -2.75
CA LYS A 114 9.15 -4.02 -1.56
C LYS A 114 9.11 -5.47 -1.08
N LEU A 115 8.95 -6.45 -1.98
CA LEU A 115 8.98 -7.87 -1.61
C LEU A 115 10.35 -8.29 -1.07
N TRP A 116 11.43 -7.75 -1.61
CA TRP A 116 12.78 -7.97 -1.09
C TRP A 116 12.91 -7.45 0.34
N ILE A 117 12.49 -6.20 0.60
CA ILE A 117 12.50 -5.61 1.94
C ILE A 117 11.66 -6.45 2.91
N GLU A 118 10.45 -6.86 2.52
CA GLU A 118 9.58 -7.71 3.35
C GLU A 118 10.26 -9.05 3.68
N THR A 119 10.92 -9.67 2.69
CA THR A 119 11.68 -10.93 2.91
C THR A 119 12.86 -10.73 3.85
N MET A 120 13.58 -9.61 3.72
CA MET A 120 14.66 -9.26 4.64
C MET A 120 14.15 -9.03 6.05
N LEU A 121 13.01 -8.33 6.21
CA LEU A 121 12.41 -8.03 7.50
C LEU A 121 11.88 -9.29 8.19
N ASP A 122 11.32 -10.24 7.45
CA ASP A 122 10.86 -11.53 7.97
C ASP A 122 12.03 -12.37 8.54
N ARG A 123 13.22 -12.22 7.95
CA ARG A 123 14.44 -12.90 8.37
C ARG A 123 15.33 -12.09 9.33
N ALA A 124 14.98 -10.84 9.59
CA ALA A 124 15.82 -9.93 10.36
C ALA A 124 15.88 -10.33 11.83
N SER A 125 17.07 -10.22 12.42
CA SER A 125 17.26 -10.38 13.85
C SER A 125 16.54 -9.27 14.65
N LYS A 126 16.31 -9.53 15.94
CA LYS A 126 15.69 -8.52 16.84
C LYS A 126 16.45 -7.19 16.83
N ASP A 127 17.77 -7.24 16.78
CA ASP A 127 18.62 -6.04 16.78
C ASP A 127 18.53 -5.25 15.47
N GLU A 128 18.46 -5.93 14.34
CA GLU A 128 18.24 -5.31 13.02
C GLU A 128 16.85 -4.67 12.93
N LEU A 129 15.82 -5.34 13.46
CA LEU A 129 14.47 -4.79 13.55
C LEU A 129 14.42 -3.54 14.44
N ILE A 130 15.15 -3.50 15.56
CA ILE A 130 15.24 -2.32 16.42
C ILE A 130 15.89 -1.14 15.66
N LYS A 131 17.00 -1.39 14.94
CA LYS A 131 17.67 -0.36 14.13
C LYS A 131 16.76 0.18 13.02
N PHE A 132 16.05 -0.70 12.32
CA PHE A 132 15.08 -0.33 11.29
C PHE A 132 13.94 0.53 11.84
N LYS A 133 13.31 0.10 12.96
CA LYS A 133 12.24 0.86 13.63
C LYS A 133 12.72 2.24 14.10
N ARG A 134 13.93 2.34 14.65
CA ARG A 134 14.54 3.62 15.06
C ARG A 134 14.71 4.59 13.87
N GLY A 135 15.14 4.10 12.71
CA GLY A 135 15.24 4.90 11.49
C GLY A 135 13.87 5.43 11.01
N ARG A 136 12.84 4.58 11.06
CA ARG A 136 11.46 4.95 10.69
C ARG A 136 10.87 6.03 11.59
N ASN A 137 11.08 5.91 12.91
CA ASN A 137 10.67 6.93 13.88
C ASN A 137 11.38 8.26 13.63
N ARG A 138 12.69 8.28 13.34
CA ARG A 138 13.42 9.52 12.99
C ARG A 138 12.83 10.22 11.75
N LYS A 139 12.49 9.47 10.70
CA LYS A 139 11.84 10.04 9.50
C LYS A 139 10.45 10.59 9.85
N ALA A 140 9.65 9.85 10.62
CA ALA A 140 8.33 10.29 11.07
C ALA A 140 8.42 11.57 11.91
N HIS A 141 9.33 11.65 12.86
CA HIS A 141 9.57 12.86 13.67
C HIS A 141 10.06 14.03 12.83
N LYS A 142 10.99 13.83 11.88
CA LYS A 142 11.40 14.88 10.94
C LYS A 142 10.24 15.40 10.10
N MET A 143 9.41 14.51 9.57
CA MET A 143 8.24 14.89 8.78
C MET A 143 7.17 15.60 9.61
N ALA A 144 6.96 15.17 10.86
CA ALA A 144 6.08 15.86 11.79
C ALA A 144 6.60 17.27 12.10
N ALA A 145 7.90 17.42 12.40
CA ALA A 145 8.51 18.73 12.63
C ALA A 145 8.34 19.67 11.43
N ILE A 146 8.59 19.19 10.20
CA ILE A 146 8.38 19.97 8.97
C ILE A 146 6.92 20.40 8.79
N ARG A 147 5.94 19.55 9.15
CA ARG A 147 4.51 19.88 9.09
C ARG A 147 4.07 20.88 10.17
N HIS A 148 4.80 20.96 11.27
CA HIS A 148 4.54 21.90 12.38
C HIS A 148 5.30 23.21 12.25
N MET A 149 6.31 23.29 11.38
CA MET A 149 6.93 24.54 10.99
C MET A 149 5.98 25.25 10.02
N LYS A 150 5.29 26.28 10.53
CA LYS A 150 4.53 27.25 9.74
C LYS A 150 5.49 28.15 8.96
#